data_AF-A0AAD7FVY6-F1
#
_entry.id   AF-A0AAD7FVY6-F1
#
_cell.length_a   1.000
_cell.length_b   1.000
_cell.length_c   1.000
_cell.angle_alpha   90.00
_cell.angle_beta   90.00
_cell.angle_gamma   90.00
#
_symmetry.space_group_name_H-M   'P 1'
#
loop_
_entity.id
_entity.type
_entity.pdbx_description
1 polymer ?
#
loop_
_entity_poly.entity_id
_entity_poly.type
_entity_poly.pdbx_seq_one_letter_code
_entity_poly.pdbx_strand_id
1 'polypeptide(L)'
;MAHLDPKAVRAADRSRILQIDAEIDELEKRLHLLRVERNESQQRLDAYTYPVLALPNEIVSEIFLQSLPRIHGIALATPTLWRAISLIPSDFGEEQTRAWLESSGSCPLWIEVDPDVDDDDRQISTECLKTLLLHRERWQHVELTLPEYTLDLIKGPMPLLYRLSIDVPPAPIHLGPAGGSSLYRPSACPQDFPGLREISLTNVDPVDWLPWA
;
A
#
# COMPACT_ATOMS: atom_id res chain seq x y z
N MET A 1 28.44 15.13 -37.80
CA MET A 1 27.81 13.92 -37.26
C MET A 1 28.60 12.74 -37.78
N ALA A 2 29.32 12.01 -36.92
CA ALA A 2 30.10 10.85 -37.35
C ALA A 2 29.14 9.71 -37.71
N HIS A 3 29.16 9.28 -38.98
CA HIS A 3 28.37 8.13 -39.44
C HIS A 3 29.01 6.87 -38.86
N LEU A 4 28.41 6.30 -37.82
CA LEU A 4 28.83 5.01 -37.27
C LEU A 4 28.78 3.94 -38.37
N ASP A 5 29.77 3.06 -38.42
CA ASP A 5 29.81 1.94 -39.36
C ASP A 5 28.65 0.98 -39.06
N PRO A 6 27.71 0.75 -39.99
CA PRO A 6 26.60 -0.19 -39.81
C PRO A 6 27.04 -1.63 -39.49
N LYS A 7 28.29 -2.01 -39.77
CA LYS A 7 28.82 -3.30 -39.36
C LYS A 7 29.17 -3.34 -37.87
N ALA A 8 29.73 -2.26 -37.34
CA ALA A 8 30.07 -2.15 -35.93
C ALA A 8 28.82 -2.20 -35.05
N VAL A 9 27.76 -1.49 -35.45
CA VAL A 9 26.46 -1.52 -34.76
C VAL A 9 25.89 -2.94 -34.71
N ARG A 10 25.83 -3.63 -35.86
CA ARG A 10 25.33 -5.02 -35.92
C ARG A 10 26.15 -6.01 -35.09
N ALA A 11 27.46 -5.82 -34.99
CA ALA A 11 28.32 -6.66 -34.17
C ALA A 11 28.06 -6.43 -32.68
N ALA A 12 27.89 -5.17 -32.26
CA ALA A 12 27.51 -4.83 -30.90
C ALA A 12 26.13 -5.40 -30.52
N ASP A 13 25.14 -5.29 -31.42
CA ASP A 13 23.81 -5.84 -31.20
C ASP A 13 23.82 -7.35 -31.02
N ARG A 14 24.59 -8.08 -31.85
CA ARG A 14 24.76 -9.54 -31.70
C ARG A 14 25.42 -9.91 -30.37
N SER A 15 26.43 -9.16 -29.96
CA SER A 15 27.07 -9.37 -28.65
C SER A 15 26.09 -9.12 -27.50
N ARG A 16 25.23 -8.11 -27.63
CA ARG A 16 24.21 -7.79 -26.64
C ARG A 16 23.14 -8.87 -26.56
N ILE A 17 22.69 -9.39 -27.71
CA ILE A 17 21.73 -10.51 -27.77
C ILE A 17 22.31 -11.74 -27.06
N LEU A 18 23.54 -12.14 -27.36
CA LEU A 18 24.17 -13.28 -26.69
C LEU A 18 24.28 -13.10 -25.16
N GLN A 19 24.52 -11.86 -24.71
CA GLN A 19 24.53 -11.56 -23.28
C GLN A 19 23.14 -11.69 -22.66
N ILE A 20 22.10 -11.19 -23.34
CA ILE A 20 20.71 -11.29 -22.89
C ILE A 20 20.27 -12.75 -22.84
N ASP A 21 20.59 -13.55 -23.86
CA ASP A 21 20.25 -14.97 -23.90
C ASP A 21 20.90 -15.73 -22.73
N ALA A 22 22.17 -15.45 -22.41
CA ALA A 22 22.85 -16.03 -21.26
C ALA A 22 22.23 -15.61 -19.91
N GLU A 23 21.74 -14.37 -19.82
CA GLU A 23 21.03 -13.87 -18.63
C GLU A 23 19.66 -14.53 -18.47
N ILE A 24 18.93 -14.72 -19.58
CA ILE A 24 17.66 -15.47 -19.60
C ILE A 24 17.88 -16.90 -19.10
N ASP A 25 18.87 -17.61 -19.64
CA ASP A 25 19.19 -18.98 -19.24
C ASP A 25 19.48 -19.09 -17.73
N GLU A 26 20.17 -18.11 -17.15
CA GLU A 26 20.48 -18.09 -15.72
C GLU A 26 19.26 -17.79 -14.86
N LEU A 27 18.42 -16.84 -15.28
CA LEU A 27 17.17 -16.53 -14.60
C LEU A 27 16.19 -17.72 -14.63
N GLU A 28 16.12 -18.45 -15.74
CA GLU A 28 15.30 -19.66 -15.86
C GLU A 28 15.75 -20.76 -14.90
N LYS A 29 17.07 -20.98 -14.76
CA LYS A 29 17.61 -21.92 -13.76
C LYS A 29 17.23 -21.50 -12.35
N ARG A 30 17.38 -20.21 -12.03
CA ARG A 30 17.01 -19.68 -10.70
C ARG A 30 15.53 -19.85 -10.42
N LEU A 31 14.67 -19.55 -11.40
CA LEU A 31 13.23 -19.75 -11.29
C LEU A 31 12.88 -21.22 -11.08
N HIS A 32 13.56 -22.13 -11.78
CA HIS A 32 13.38 -23.57 -11.58
C HIS A 32 13.72 -24.00 -10.15
N LEU A 33 14.86 -23.55 -9.59
CA LEU A 33 15.24 -23.84 -8.21
C LEU A 33 14.21 -23.33 -7.19
N LEU A 34 13.74 -22.08 -7.35
CA LEU A 34 12.71 -21.51 -6.47
C LEU A 34 11.39 -22.28 -6.55
N ARG A 35 11.03 -22.79 -7.73
CA ARG A 35 9.83 -23.64 -7.89
C ARG A 35 9.99 -24.97 -7.16
N VAL A 36 11.18 -25.57 -7.18
CA VAL A 36 11.46 -26.79 -6.40
C VAL A 36 11.32 -26.50 -4.90
N GLU A 37 11.95 -25.45 -4.39
CA GLU A 37 11.88 -25.06 -2.97
C GLU A 37 10.46 -24.73 -2.50
N ARG A 38 9.69 -24.02 -3.34
CA ARG A 38 8.27 -23.73 -3.08
C ARG A 38 7.44 -25.01 -3.00
N ASN A 39 7.69 -25.97 -3.89
CA ASN A 39 6.99 -27.25 -3.88
C ASN A 39 7.35 -28.08 -2.65
N GLU A 40 8.61 -28.11 -2.23
CA GLU A 40 9.02 -28.77 -0.97
C GLU A 40 8.35 -28.13 0.25
N SER A 41 8.25 -26.80 0.29
CA SER A 41 7.56 -26.08 1.35
C SER A 41 6.06 -26.36 1.35
N GLN A 42 5.42 -26.41 0.17
CA GLN A 42 4.02 -26.79 0.05
C GLN A 42 3.78 -28.23 0.54
N GLN A 43 4.63 -29.18 0.15
CA GLN A 43 4.54 -30.57 0.62
C GLN A 43 4.65 -30.68 2.14
N ARG A 44 5.52 -29.88 2.77
CA ARG A 44 5.61 -29.81 4.24
C ARG A 44 4.33 -29.25 4.86
N LEU A 45 3.73 -28.22 4.26
CA LEU A 45 2.46 -27.67 4.74
C LEU A 45 1.32 -28.67 4.59
N ASP A 46 1.26 -29.38 3.46
CA ASP A 46 0.23 -30.40 3.19
C ASP A 46 0.35 -31.60 4.15
N ALA A 47 1.54 -31.88 4.67
CA ALA A 47 1.75 -32.91 5.69
C ALA A 47 1.17 -32.52 7.06
N TYR A 48 0.98 -31.23 7.35
CA TYR A 48 0.30 -30.79 8.56
C TYR A 48 -1.21 -30.97 8.39
N THR A 49 -1.79 -31.87 9.18
CA THR A 49 -3.24 -31.93 9.32
C THR A 49 -3.68 -30.79 10.23
N TYR A 50 -4.36 -29.80 9.68
CA TYR A 50 -5.01 -28.74 10.45
C TYR A 50 -6.32 -29.31 11.03
N PRO A 51 -6.40 -29.62 12.34
CA PRO A 51 -7.55 -30.32 12.89
C PRO A 51 -8.85 -29.55 12.67
N VAL A 52 -8.77 -28.20 12.67
CA VAL A 52 -9.91 -27.32 12.40
C VAL A 52 -10.50 -27.51 11.01
N LEU A 53 -9.69 -27.91 10.01
CA LEU A 53 -10.15 -28.20 8.65
C LEU A 53 -10.70 -29.62 8.50
N ALA A 54 -10.42 -30.51 9.46
CA ALA A 54 -10.94 -31.88 9.49
C ALA A 54 -12.29 -31.98 10.23
N LEU A 55 -12.73 -30.90 10.88
CA LEU A 55 -14.00 -30.84 11.59
C LEU A 55 -15.15 -30.54 10.62
N PRO A 56 -16.35 -31.10 10.84
CA PRO A 56 -17.56 -30.67 10.14
C PRO A 56 -17.80 -29.17 10.34
N ASN A 57 -18.35 -28.51 9.33
CA ASN A 57 -18.60 -27.06 9.33
C ASN A 57 -19.46 -26.60 10.52
N GLU A 58 -20.32 -27.47 11.04
CA GLU A 58 -21.17 -27.22 12.20
C GLU A 58 -20.31 -27.05 13.46
N ILE A 59 -19.31 -27.91 13.67
CA ILE A 59 -18.42 -27.86 14.83
C ILE A 59 -17.49 -26.66 14.72
N VAL A 60 -16.97 -26.37 13.53
CA VAL A 60 -16.15 -25.18 13.29
C VAL A 60 -16.97 -23.92 13.61
N SER A 61 -18.18 -23.84 13.06
CA SER A 61 -19.10 -22.72 13.30
C SER A 61 -19.47 -22.59 14.77
N GLU A 62 -19.69 -23.69 15.49
CA GLU A 62 -19.98 -23.66 16.93
C GLU A 62 -18.77 -23.22 17.77
N ILE A 63 -17.56 -23.68 17.44
CA ILE A 63 -16.32 -23.21 18.07
C ILE A 63 -16.18 -21.70 17.88
N PHE A 64 -16.42 -21.19 16.67
CA PHE A 64 -16.42 -19.76 16.41
C PHE A 64 -17.55 -19.06 17.18
N LEU A 65 -18.80 -19.52 17.11
CA LEU A 65 -19.91 -18.88 17.81
C LEU A 65 -19.78 -18.89 19.34
N GLN A 66 -19.12 -19.88 19.94
CA GLN A 66 -18.89 -19.93 21.39
C GLN A 66 -17.64 -19.17 21.82
N SER A 67 -16.59 -19.15 20.99
CA SER A 67 -15.31 -18.50 21.32
C SER A 67 -15.30 -17.02 20.93
N LEU A 68 -16.00 -16.66 19.85
CA LEU A 68 -16.06 -15.29 19.33
C LEU A 68 -16.69 -14.31 20.32
N PRO A 69 -17.79 -14.58 21.05
CA PRO A 69 -18.35 -13.60 21.98
C PRO A 69 -17.34 -13.16 23.05
N ARG A 70 -16.52 -14.10 23.54
CA ARG A 70 -15.48 -13.81 24.53
C ARG A 70 -14.33 -13.01 23.93
N ILE A 71 -13.87 -13.38 22.74
CA ILE A 71 -12.76 -12.69 22.06
C ILE A 71 -13.22 -11.33 21.54
N HIS A 72 -14.45 -11.22 21.04
CA HIS A 72 -15.08 -9.99 20.57
C HIS A 72 -15.23 -8.99 21.71
N GLY A 73 -15.66 -9.43 22.90
CA GLY A 73 -15.69 -8.57 24.08
C GLY A 73 -14.31 -8.02 24.46
N ILE A 74 -13.26 -8.86 24.40
CA ILE A 74 -11.88 -8.42 24.64
C ILE A 74 -11.41 -7.46 23.55
N ALA A 75 -11.69 -7.76 22.28
CA ALA A 75 -11.34 -6.91 21.15
C ALA A 75 -11.96 -5.52 21.32
N LEU A 76 -13.28 -5.44 21.49
CA LEU A 76 -13.99 -4.17 21.70
C LEU A 76 -13.53 -3.42 22.96
N ALA A 77 -13.15 -4.13 24.02
CA ALA A 77 -12.69 -3.51 25.27
C ALA A 77 -11.22 -3.08 25.24
N THR A 78 -10.46 -3.39 24.18
CA THR A 78 -9.01 -3.12 24.10
C THR A 78 -8.70 -2.21 22.90
N PRO A 79 -8.83 -0.87 23.05
CA PRO A 79 -8.61 0.09 21.96
C PRO A 79 -7.24 -0.02 21.27
N THR A 80 -6.22 -0.50 21.98
CA THR A 80 -4.87 -0.69 21.41
C THR A 80 -4.81 -1.77 20.33
N LEU A 81 -5.76 -2.70 20.28
CA LEU A 81 -5.88 -3.67 19.19
C LEU A 81 -6.39 -3.04 17.90
N TRP A 82 -7.15 -1.94 18.00
CA TRP A 82 -7.71 -1.19 16.89
C TRP A 82 -6.81 -0.03 16.44
N ARG A 83 -5.59 0.06 16.98
CA ARG A 83 -4.68 1.17 16.65
C ARG A 83 -4.12 1.10 15.23
N ALA A 84 -4.07 -0.09 14.64
CA ALA A 84 -3.49 -0.33 13.32
C ALA A 84 -4.54 -0.93 12.39
N ILE A 85 -4.57 -0.44 11.16
CA ILE A 85 -5.44 -0.99 10.12
C ILE A 85 -4.77 -0.91 8.75
N SER A 86 -4.97 -1.98 7.97
CA SER A 86 -4.71 -1.99 6.54
C SER A 86 -6.07 -1.99 5.83
N LEU A 87 -6.27 -1.02 4.95
CA LEU A 87 -7.51 -0.76 4.24
C LEU A 87 -7.36 -1.19 2.78
N ILE A 88 -8.24 -2.11 2.37
CA ILE A 88 -8.46 -2.44 0.97
C ILE A 88 -9.67 -1.62 0.51
N PRO A 89 -9.51 -0.67 -0.43
CA PRO A 89 -10.57 0.28 -0.78
C PRO A 89 -11.90 -0.34 -1.23
N SER A 90 -11.91 -1.55 -1.80
CA SER A 90 -13.14 -2.25 -2.20
C SER A 90 -14.01 -2.69 -1.04
N ASP A 91 -13.39 -3.01 0.10
CA ASP A 91 -14.04 -3.72 1.19
C ASP A 91 -14.38 -2.79 2.35
N PHE A 92 -13.88 -1.55 2.30
CA PHE A 92 -13.89 -0.64 3.41
C PHE A 92 -14.65 0.66 3.11
N GLY A 93 -15.91 0.68 3.51
CA GLY A 93 -16.77 1.85 3.41
C GLY A 93 -16.60 2.84 4.57
N GLU A 94 -17.32 3.95 4.47
CA GLU A 94 -17.34 5.01 5.48
C GLU A 94 -17.81 4.51 6.85
N GLU A 95 -18.82 3.63 6.89
CA GLU A 95 -19.37 3.08 8.14
C GLU A 95 -18.36 2.20 8.88
N GLN A 96 -17.64 1.34 8.15
CA GLN A 96 -16.59 0.48 8.72
C GLN A 96 -15.44 1.34 9.25
N THR A 97 -15.09 2.41 8.53
CA THR A 97 -14.09 3.39 8.95
C THR A 97 -14.47 4.06 10.25
N ARG A 98 -15.71 4.52 10.35
CA ARG A 98 -16.24 5.16 11.57
C ARG A 98 -16.23 4.19 12.75
N ALA A 99 -16.73 2.97 12.56
CA ALA A 99 -16.77 1.95 13.62
C ALA A 99 -15.36 1.58 14.12
N TRP A 100 -14.40 1.46 13.22
CA TRP A 100 -12.98 1.23 13.57
C TRP A 100 -12.40 2.42 14.37
N LEU A 101 -12.63 3.66 13.90
CA LEU A 101 -12.17 4.87 14.58
C LEU A 101 -12.76 5.00 15.99
N GLU A 102 -14.04 4.73 16.16
CA GLU A 102 -14.72 4.70 17.47
C GLU A 102 -14.10 3.65 18.40
N SER A 103 -13.84 2.45 17.87
CA SER A 103 -13.23 1.33 18.63
C SER A 103 -11.79 1.63 19.06
N SER A 104 -11.04 2.37 18.24
CA SER A 104 -9.67 2.78 18.54
C SER A 104 -9.57 3.86 19.64
N GLY A 105 -10.67 4.50 20.01
CA GLY A 105 -10.73 5.47 21.10
C GLY A 105 -9.80 6.67 20.91
N SER A 106 -8.82 6.83 21.80
CA SER A 106 -7.80 7.91 21.72
C SER A 106 -6.40 7.39 21.39
N CYS A 107 -6.26 6.12 21.00
CA CYS A 107 -4.96 5.55 20.69
C CYS A 107 -4.32 6.22 19.45
N PRO A 108 -2.98 6.35 19.39
CA PRO A 108 -2.29 6.72 18.16
C PRO A 108 -2.58 5.73 17.03
N LEU A 109 -2.73 6.22 15.81
CA LEU A 109 -3.18 5.44 14.66
C LEU A 109 -2.04 5.09 13.71
N TRP A 110 -2.05 3.84 13.25
CA TRP A 110 -1.30 3.34 12.12
C TRP A 110 -2.29 3.01 11.01
N ILE A 111 -2.21 3.72 9.89
CA ILE A 111 -3.10 3.54 8.76
C ILE A 111 -2.26 3.18 7.55
N GLU A 112 -2.62 2.08 6.91
CA GLU A 112 -2.06 1.63 5.64
C GLU A 112 -3.22 1.47 4.66
N VAL A 113 -3.13 2.08 3.48
CA VAL A 113 -4.10 1.92 2.40
C VAL A 113 -3.36 1.27 1.25
N ASP A 114 -3.55 -0.04 1.12
CA ASP A 114 -2.90 -0.85 0.11
C ASP A 114 -3.63 -0.62 -1.23
N PRO A 115 -2.94 -0.16 -2.28
CA PRO A 115 -3.52 -0.13 -3.61
C PRO A 115 -3.72 -1.56 -4.09
N ASP A 116 -4.96 -1.96 -4.29
CA ASP A 116 -5.27 -3.26 -4.88
C ASP A 116 -4.63 -3.33 -6.28
N VAL A 117 -3.60 -4.18 -6.41
CA VAL A 117 -2.70 -4.22 -7.57
C VAL A 117 -3.44 -4.62 -8.87
N ASP A 118 -4.61 -5.22 -8.73
CA ASP A 118 -5.35 -5.82 -9.84
C ASP A 118 -6.51 -4.95 -10.38
N ASP A 119 -6.82 -3.80 -9.76
CA ASP A 119 -8.01 -3.01 -10.12
C ASP A 119 -7.73 -1.49 -10.09
N ASP A 120 -7.50 -0.92 -11.28
CA ASP A 120 -7.23 0.52 -11.50
C ASP A 120 -8.33 1.44 -10.92
N ASP A 121 -9.52 0.91 -10.62
CA ASP A 121 -10.66 1.67 -10.12
C ASP A 121 -10.78 1.70 -8.57
N ARG A 122 -9.92 0.98 -7.83
CA ARG A 122 -10.04 0.84 -6.35
C ARG A 122 -9.24 1.87 -5.57
N GLN A 123 -9.60 3.13 -5.74
CA GLN A 123 -9.08 4.21 -4.89
C GLN A 123 -9.91 4.33 -3.61
N ILE A 124 -9.27 4.75 -2.52
CA ILE A 124 -10.00 5.09 -1.29
C ILE A 124 -11.06 6.15 -1.60
N SER A 125 -12.31 5.87 -1.22
CA SER A 125 -13.38 6.83 -1.45
C SER A 125 -13.08 8.16 -0.73
N THR A 126 -13.39 9.28 -1.38
CA THR A 126 -13.19 10.62 -0.80
C THR A 126 -13.85 10.77 0.57
N GLU A 127 -15.00 10.12 0.79
CA GLU A 127 -15.72 10.15 2.08
C GLU A 127 -15.01 9.33 3.17
N CYS A 128 -14.42 8.18 2.83
CA CYS A 128 -13.56 7.43 3.74
C CYS A 128 -12.32 8.25 4.13
N LEU A 129 -11.64 8.87 3.16
CA LEU A 129 -10.49 9.73 3.41
C LEU A 129 -10.84 10.92 4.32
N LYS A 130 -11.95 11.60 4.04
CA LYS A 130 -12.46 12.69 4.91
C LYS A 130 -12.69 12.20 6.34
N THR A 131 -13.27 11.01 6.51
CA THR A 131 -13.54 10.41 7.82
C THR A 131 -12.24 10.13 8.58
N LEU A 132 -11.21 9.59 7.92
CA LEU A 132 -9.89 9.39 8.52
C LEU A 132 -9.24 10.73 8.92
N LEU A 133 -9.38 11.76 8.07
CA LEU A 133 -8.78 13.07 8.30
C LEU A 133 -9.34 13.81 9.52
N LEU A 134 -10.58 13.52 9.94
CA LEU A 134 -11.15 14.04 11.18
C LEU A 134 -10.35 13.61 12.42
N HIS A 135 -9.56 12.53 12.33
CA HIS A 135 -8.76 11.99 13.42
C HIS A 135 -7.25 12.13 13.20
N ARG A 136 -6.82 13.00 12.28
CA ARG A 136 -5.40 13.17 11.92
C ARG A 136 -4.47 13.57 13.05
N GLU A 137 -5.00 14.16 14.13
CA GLU A 137 -4.21 14.49 15.32
C GLU A 137 -3.62 13.25 16.01
N ARG A 138 -4.23 12.08 15.77
CA ARG A 138 -3.83 10.79 16.34
C ARG A 138 -2.87 10.02 15.42
N TRP A 139 -2.66 10.47 14.19
CA TRP A 139 -1.88 9.73 13.21
C TRP A 139 -0.42 9.64 13.64
N GLN A 140 0.15 8.44 13.59
CA GLN A 140 1.54 8.17 13.91
C GLN A 140 2.27 7.60 12.69
N HIS A 141 1.67 6.62 12.01
CA HIS A 141 2.19 6.01 10.79
C HIS A 141 1.09 6.00 9.75
N VAL A 142 1.36 6.58 8.59
CA VAL A 142 0.36 6.74 7.54
C VAL A 142 0.99 6.42 6.19
N GLU A 143 0.43 5.43 5.52
CA GLU A 143 0.80 5.04 4.16
C GLU A 143 -0.46 5.08 3.31
N LEU A 144 -0.53 6.03 2.37
CA LEU A 144 -1.72 6.28 1.55
C LEU A 144 -1.36 6.23 0.08
N THR A 145 -2.18 5.54 -0.71
CA THR A 145 -2.16 5.67 -2.17
C THR A 145 -3.34 6.52 -2.59
N LEU A 146 -3.05 7.73 -3.08
CA LEU A 146 -4.03 8.79 -3.28
C LEU A 146 -3.92 9.41 -4.67
N PRO A 147 -5.04 9.74 -5.32
CA PRO A 147 -5.01 10.57 -6.52
C PRO A 147 -4.46 11.96 -6.23
N GLU A 148 -3.75 12.54 -7.20
CA GLU A 148 -3.12 13.85 -7.08
C GLU A 148 -4.09 14.95 -6.59
N TYR A 149 -5.33 14.93 -7.07
CA TYR A 149 -6.35 15.92 -6.71
C TYR A 149 -6.81 15.85 -5.24
N THR A 150 -6.55 14.75 -4.53
CA THR A 150 -6.96 14.57 -3.12
C THR A 150 -5.88 15.00 -2.14
N LEU A 151 -4.66 15.25 -2.61
CA LEU A 151 -3.54 15.55 -1.73
C LEU A 151 -3.75 16.85 -0.94
N ASP A 152 -4.54 17.80 -1.45
CA ASP A 152 -4.88 19.00 -0.68
C ASP A 152 -5.69 18.72 0.59
N LEU A 153 -6.40 17.60 0.64
CA LEU A 153 -7.23 17.21 1.78
C LEU A 153 -6.38 16.79 2.98
N ILE A 154 -5.18 16.25 2.74
CA ILE A 154 -4.29 15.77 3.80
C ILE A 154 -3.53 16.91 4.52
N LYS A 155 -3.82 18.19 4.21
CA LYS A 155 -3.18 19.33 4.88
C LYS A 155 -3.70 19.55 6.28
N GLY A 156 -2.83 19.98 7.19
CA GLY A 156 -3.18 20.45 8.53
C GLY A 156 -2.33 19.81 9.63
N PRO A 157 -2.56 20.18 10.90
CA PRO A 157 -1.72 19.73 12.01
C PRO A 157 -1.87 18.22 12.23
N MET A 158 -0.74 17.53 12.30
CA MET A 158 -0.62 16.12 12.66
C MET A 158 0.52 15.98 13.69
N PRO A 159 0.29 16.44 14.94
CA PRO A 159 1.35 16.57 15.95
C PRO A 159 2.04 15.26 16.32
N LEU A 160 1.37 14.11 16.15
CA LEU A 160 1.90 12.79 16.47
C LEU A 160 2.51 12.05 15.27
N LEU A 161 2.45 12.65 14.07
CA LEU A 161 2.87 11.98 12.84
C LEU A 161 4.37 11.75 12.87
N TYR A 162 4.76 10.48 12.76
CA TYR A 162 6.15 10.04 12.77
C TYR A 162 6.62 9.63 11.37
N ARG A 163 5.76 8.91 10.63
CA ARG A 163 6.01 8.44 9.26
C ARG A 163 4.84 8.77 8.35
N LEU A 164 5.13 9.35 7.19
CA LEU A 164 4.18 9.62 6.13
C LEU A 164 4.71 9.07 4.80
N SER A 165 4.01 8.11 4.22
CA SER A 165 4.26 7.61 2.87
C SER A 165 3.05 7.94 2.00
N ILE A 166 3.26 8.65 0.89
CA ILE A 166 2.21 8.93 -0.08
C ILE A 166 2.68 8.43 -1.44
N ASP A 167 1.92 7.50 -2.00
CA ASP A 167 2.05 7.11 -3.39
C ASP A 167 0.94 7.75 -4.21
N VAL A 168 1.32 8.34 -5.34
CA VAL A 168 0.36 8.89 -6.29
C VAL A 168 0.42 8.02 -7.53
N PRO A 169 -0.58 7.16 -7.78
CA PRO A 169 -0.55 6.31 -8.95
C PRO A 169 -0.52 7.20 -10.20
N PRO A 170 0.23 6.80 -11.24
CA PRO A 170 0.26 7.57 -12.48
C PRO A 170 -1.16 7.74 -12.98
N ALA A 171 -1.53 8.94 -13.41
CA ALA A 171 -2.85 9.20 -13.96
C ALA A 171 -3.16 8.14 -15.02
N PRO A 172 -4.37 7.53 -15.01
CA PRO A 172 -4.76 6.62 -16.07
C PRO A 172 -4.50 7.32 -17.39
N ILE A 173 -3.87 6.62 -18.35
CA ILE A 173 -3.57 7.19 -19.67
C ILE A 173 -4.90 7.40 -20.40
N HIS A 174 -5.61 8.46 -20.04
CA HIS A 174 -6.74 8.94 -20.76
C HIS A 174 -6.19 9.48 -22.07
N LEU A 175 -6.50 8.83 -23.18
CA LEU A 175 -6.17 9.24 -24.55
C LEU A 175 -6.87 10.55 -24.98
N GLY A 176 -7.19 11.42 -24.02
CA GLY A 176 -7.77 12.73 -24.22
C GLY A 176 -6.72 13.78 -24.59
N PRO A 177 -7.16 14.92 -25.16
CA PRO A 177 -6.25 15.97 -25.60
C PRO A 177 -5.48 16.53 -24.40
N ALA A 178 -4.15 16.59 -24.53
CA ALA A 178 -3.20 17.07 -23.54
C ALA A 178 -3.52 18.51 -23.09
N GLY A 179 -4.40 18.63 -22.09
CA GLY A 179 -4.63 19.86 -21.34
C GLY A 179 -3.54 20.00 -20.30
N GLY A 180 -2.82 21.13 -20.34
CA GLY A 180 -1.55 21.33 -19.63
C GLY A 180 -1.56 20.92 -18.15
N SER A 181 -0.55 20.14 -17.77
CA SER A 181 -0.21 19.83 -16.39
C SER A 181 -0.15 21.13 -15.59
N SER A 182 -1.11 21.29 -14.68
CA SER A 182 -1.14 22.40 -13.74
C SER A 182 0.01 22.16 -12.77
N LEU A 183 1.05 22.99 -12.84
CA LEU A 183 2.12 23.03 -11.85
C LEU A 183 1.53 23.54 -10.54
N TYR A 184 0.95 22.62 -9.76
CA TYR A 184 0.37 22.94 -8.47
C TYR A 184 1.47 22.90 -7.41
N ARG A 185 1.65 24.00 -6.66
CA ARG A 185 2.60 24.09 -5.55
C ARG A 185 1.88 24.06 -4.20
N PRO A 186 1.84 22.90 -3.54
CA PRO A 186 1.46 22.83 -2.14
C PRO A 186 2.42 23.61 -1.23
N SER A 187 1.85 24.38 -0.30
CA SER A 187 2.59 24.96 0.82
C SER A 187 2.20 24.26 2.12
N ALA A 188 3.07 23.41 2.66
CA ALA A 188 2.95 22.88 4.01
C ALA A 188 3.87 23.65 4.97
N CYS A 189 3.38 23.99 6.17
CA CYS A 189 4.18 24.65 7.19
C CYS A 189 4.94 23.62 8.04
N PRO A 190 6.25 23.76 8.28
CA PRO A 190 7.02 22.83 9.12
C PRO A 190 6.46 22.63 10.55
N GLN A 191 5.67 23.58 11.04
CA GLN A 191 5.07 23.53 12.37
C GLN A 191 3.92 22.52 12.48
N ASP A 192 3.37 22.07 11.35
CA ASP A 192 2.23 21.15 11.33
C ASP A 192 2.64 19.71 11.68
N PHE A 193 3.94 19.38 11.58
CA PHE A 193 4.48 18.02 11.72
C PHE A 193 5.72 17.95 12.65
N PRO A 194 5.60 18.38 13.91
CA PRO A 194 6.76 18.47 14.82
C PRO A 194 7.44 17.12 15.10
N GLY A 195 6.73 16.00 14.93
CA GLY A 195 7.22 14.64 15.17
C GLY A 195 7.73 13.89 13.93
N LEU A 196 7.60 14.45 12.73
CA LEU A 196 7.82 13.73 11.48
C LEU A 196 9.30 13.41 11.29
N ARG A 197 9.61 12.13 11.09
CA ARG A 197 10.97 11.63 10.91
C ARG A 197 11.22 11.05 9.54
N GLU A 198 10.20 10.49 8.93
CA GLU A 198 10.30 9.83 7.64
C GLU A 198 9.16 10.30 6.75
N ILE A 199 9.52 10.83 5.59
CA ILE A 199 8.59 11.14 4.52
C ILE A 199 9.04 10.43 3.25
N SER A 200 8.11 9.71 2.64
CA SER A 200 8.30 9.06 1.36
C SER A 200 7.21 9.55 0.42
N LEU A 201 7.62 10.12 -0.71
CA LEU A 201 6.72 10.51 -1.78
C LEU A 201 7.14 9.75 -3.03
N THR A 202 6.30 8.84 -3.51
CA THR A 202 6.53 8.09 -4.74
C THR A 202 5.61 8.63 -5.83
N ASN A 203 6.18 8.78 -7.04
CA ASN A 203 5.47 9.32 -8.21
C ASN A 203 4.91 10.75 -8.05
N VAL A 204 5.37 11.48 -7.02
CA VAL A 204 5.11 12.91 -6.82
C VAL A 204 6.39 13.68 -7.09
N ASP A 205 6.31 14.78 -7.84
CA ASP A 205 7.45 15.68 -7.99
C ASP A 205 7.79 16.32 -6.63
N PRO A 206 8.96 16.01 -6.03
CA PRO A 206 9.27 16.40 -4.64
C PRO A 206 9.31 17.93 -4.44
N VAL A 207 9.59 18.66 -5.51
CA VAL A 207 9.80 20.11 -5.54
C VAL A 207 8.54 20.88 -5.17
N ASP A 208 7.37 20.29 -5.38
CA ASP A 208 6.10 20.98 -5.20
C ASP A 208 5.51 20.80 -3.80
N TRP A 209 5.86 19.72 -3.08
CA TRP A 209 5.25 19.37 -1.79
C TRP A 209 6.01 19.83 -0.55
N LEU A 210 7.34 19.97 -0.65
CA LEU A 210 8.20 20.28 0.48
C LEU A 210 8.99 21.57 0.22
N PRO A 211 8.43 22.76 0.49
CA PRO A 211 9.17 24.02 0.34
C PRO A 211 10.32 24.20 1.36
N TRP A 212 10.63 23.18 2.18
CA TRP A 212 11.62 23.24 3.26
C TRP A 212 12.62 22.07 3.29
N ALA A 213 12.50 21.09 2.37
CA ALA A 213 13.46 19.98 2.25
C ALA A 213 14.64 20.33 1.33
#